data_AF-X0QNZ9-F1
#
_entry.id   AF-X0QNZ9-F1
#
_cell.length_a   1.000
_cell.length_b   1.000
_cell.length_c   1.000
_cell.angle_alpha   90.00
_cell.angle_beta   90.00
_cell.angle_gamma   90.00
#
_symmetry.space_group_name_H-M   'P 1'
#
loop_
_entity.id
_entity.type
_entity.pdbx_description
1 polymer ?
#
loop_
_entity_poly.entity_id
_entity_poly.type
_entity_poly.pdbx_seq_one_letter_code
_entity_poly.pdbx_strand_id
1 'polypeptide(L)'
;MRNFSINYHDCRIIFLDLEFYVPESSRRTKGLSYNPWDSDCKLLGGSFFVANPTKDFENSLDIDSDQIQSFWLWNYDSEKALLIDIFNLLKQVSQDAKAGNDGRVSATLCGIGIISSDIPVIFDLLKRYELLSNAEAFYFQTEFRVIDVSNLAIPTFNHSSMFAYPKTKKRSLVKVHIRQKNLRVAQRFGICMKKSSITK
;
A
#
# COMPACT_ATOMS: atom_id res chain seq x y z
N MET A 1 20.30 27.76 -7.94
CA MET A 1 19.30 26.96 -7.21
C MET A 1 19.92 26.52 -5.89
N ARG A 2 19.24 26.70 -4.76
CA ARG A 2 19.73 26.12 -3.48
C ARG A 2 19.57 24.61 -3.55
N ASN A 3 20.60 23.85 -3.20
CA ASN A 3 20.48 22.41 -3.04
C ASN A 3 19.54 22.14 -1.86
N PHE A 4 18.43 21.47 -2.14
CA PHE A 4 17.52 20.97 -1.11
C PHE A 4 17.96 19.58 -0.69
N SER A 5 17.89 19.31 0.61
CA SER A 5 18.11 17.98 1.18
C SER A 5 16.80 17.45 1.73
N ILE A 6 16.41 16.25 1.33
CA ILE A 6 15.27 15.54 1.89
C ILE A 6 15.66 15.03 3.28
N ASN A 7 14.79 15.23 4.27
CA ASN A 7 14.91 14.53 5.55
C ASN A 7 14.24 13.16 5.46
N TYR A 8 15.03 12.13 5.19
CA TYR A 8 14.53 10.76 5.03
C TYR A 8 13.92 10.19 6.32
N HIS A 9 14.29 10.71 7.50
CA HIS A 9 13.71 10.30 8.78
C HIS A 9 12.26 10.75 8.95
N ASP A 10 11.80 11.70 8.14
CA ASP A 10 10.43 12.20 8.19
C ASP A 10 9.57 11.67 7.04
N CYS A 11 10.15 10.88 6.13
CA CYS A 11 9.38 10.14 5.16
C CYS A 11 8.47 9.12 5.85
N ARG A 12 7.24 8.96 5.35
CA ARG A 12 6.27 7.99 5.86
C ARG A 12 5.66 7.18 4.72
N ILE A 13 5.57 5.87 4.93
CA ILE A 13 4.88 4.93 4.05
C ILE A 13 3.81 4.22 4.87
N ILE A 14 2.57 4.24 4.42
CA ILE A 14 1.47 3.50 5.02
C ILE A 14 1.26 2.25 4.18
N PHE A 15 1.55 1.09 4.75
CA PHE A 15 1.09 -0.18 4.20
C PHE A 15 -0.33 -0.42 4.69
N LEU A 16 -1.26 -0.66 3.76
CA LEU A 16 -2.66 -0.89 4.10
C LEU A 16 -3.26 -2.08 3.35
N ASP A 17 -4.29 -2.64 3.97
CA ASP A 17 -5.13 -3.72 3.45
C ASP A 17 -6.51 -3.60 4.08
N LEU A 18 -7.53 -3.33 3.28
CA LEU A 18 -8.91 -3.20 3.72
C LEU A 18 -9.74 -4.44 3.43
N GLU A 19 -10.74 -4.65 4.28
CA GLU A 19 -11.71 -5.72 4.16
C GLU A 19 -13.13 -5.17 4.02
N PHE A 20 -13.93 -5.84 3.20
CA PHE A 20 -15.25 -5.36 2.81
C PHE A 20 -16.30 -6.47 2.86
N TYR A 21 -17.50 -6.12 3.29
CA TYR A 21 -18.69 -6.93 3.12
C TYR A 21 -19.39 -6.56 1.82
N VAL A 22 -19.76 -7.59 1.06
CA VAL A 22 -20.55 -7.49 -0.16
C VAL A 22 -21.75 -8.44 -0.03
N PRO A 23 -22.99 -7.96 -0.25
CA PRO A 23 -24.19 -8.80 -0.29
C PRO A 23 -24.04 -9.95 -1.27
N GLU A 24 -24.57 -11.13 -0.93
CA GLU A 24 -24.40 -12.34 -1.75
C GLU A 24 -24.89 -12.16 -3.19
N SER A 25 -26.01 -11.47 -3.36
CA SER A 25 -26.59 -11.11 -4.66
C SER A 25 -25.67 -10.25 -5.54
N SER A 26 -24.76 -9.48 -4.93
CA SER A 26 -23.84 -8.56 -5.61
C SER A 26 -22.44 -9.17 -5.82
N ARG A 27 -22.17 -10.37 -5.29
CA ARG A 27 -20.87 -11.03 -5.41
C ARG A 27 -20.65 -11.53 -6.84
N ARG A 28 -19.51 -11.16 -7.42
CA ARG A 28 -19.06 -11.68 -8.71
C ARG A 28 -17.98 -12.72 -8.50
N THR A 29 -17.88 -13.68 -9.42
CA THR A 29 -16.85 -14.74 -9.37
C THR A 29 -15.43 -14.22 -9.61
N LYS A 30 -15.28 -12.99 -10.15
CA LYS A 30 -13.98 -12.38 -10.49
C LYS A 30 -14.01 -10.87 -10.27
N GLY A 31 -12.86 -10.31 -9.89
CA GLY A 31 -12.66 -8.87 -9.69
C GLY A 31 -13.21 -8.37 -8.36
N LEU A 32 -13.02 -7.07 -8.10
CA LEU A 32 -13.59 -6.40 -6.93
C LEU A 32 -15.12 -6.36 -7.06
N SER A 33 -15.83 -6.90 -6.06
CA SER A 33 -17.30 -6.89 -6.02
C SER A 33 -17.86 -5.79 -5.14
N TYR A 34 -17.02 -5.10 -4.36
CA TYR A 34 -17.45 -4.03 -3.48
C TYR A 34 -17.79 -2.77 -4.28
N ASN A 35 -18.92 -2.15 -3.94
CA ASN A 35 -19.38 -0.88 -4.50
C ASN A 35 -19.63 0.12 -3.36
N PRO A 36 -18.86 1.22 -3.23
CA PRO A 36 -19.04 2.19 -2.14
C PRO A 36 -20.37 2.97 -2.21
N TRP A 37 -21.05 2.94 -3.36
CA TRP A 37 -22.36 3.58 -3.59
C TRP A 37 -23.54 2.66 -3.27
N ASP A 38 -23.29 1.38 -3.04
CA ASP A 38 -24.28 0.43 -2.55
C ASP A 38 -24.33 0.53 -1.02
N SER A 39 -25.53 0.75 -0.45
CA SER A 39 -25.67 0.89 0.99
C SER A 39 -25.54 -0.42 1.76
N ASP A 40 -25.75 -1.53 1.06
CA ASP A 40 -25.70 -2.88 1.61
C ASP A 40 -24.25 -3.41 1.61
N CYS A 41 -23.37 -2.80 0.83
CA CYS A 41 -21.92 -2.96 0.96
C CYS A 41 -21.41 -2.19 2.19
N LYS A 42 -20.50 -2.80 2.97
CA LYS A 42 -19.89 -2.19 4.18
C LYS A 42 -18.38 -2.34 4.20
N LEU A 43 -17.68 -1.29 4.61
CA LEU A 43 -16.30 -1.37 5.08
C LEU A 43 -16.29 -2.14 6.41
N LEU A 44 -15.59 -3.27 6.44
CA LEU A 44 -15.42 -4.06 7.66
C LEU A 44 -14.24 -3.59 8.49
N GLY A 45 -13.24 -2.97 7.86
CA GLY A 45 -12.03 -2.53 8.54
C GLY A 45 -10.79 -2.73 7.70
N GLY A 46 -9.65 -2.74 8.37
CA GLY A 46 -8.36 -2.99 7.74
C GLY A 46 -7.19 -2.88 8.69
N SER A 47 -6.03 -3.26 8.20
CA SER A 47 -4.76 -3.20 8.92
C SER A 47 -3.83 -2.17 8.28
N PHE A 48 -3.13 -1.42 9.11
CA PHE A 48 -2.28 -0.30 8.72
C PHE A 48 -0.94 -0.38 9.43
N PHE A 49 0.15 -0.35 8.66
CA PHE A 49 1.50 -0.23 9.19
C PHE A 49 2.13 1.05 8.67
N VAL A 50 2.41 1.99 9.58
CA VAL A 50 3.06 3.27 9.25
C VAL A 50 4.57 3.11 9.43
N ALA A 51 5.27 2.98 8.32
CA ALA A 51 6.71 2.79 8.28
C ALA A 51 7.46 4.11 8.07
N ASN A 52 8.58 4.24 8.78
CA ASN A 52 9.68 5.14 8.49
C ASN A 52 10.76 4.38 7.71
N PRO A 53 11.03 4.71 6.44
CA PRO A 53 11.97 3.97 5.62
C PRO A 53 13.39 3.85 6.19
N THR A 54 13.83 4.82 6.98
CA THR A 54 15.18 4.82 7.56
C THR A 54 15.31 3.93 8.79
N LYS A 55 14.20 3.68 9.49
CA LYS A 55 14.15 2.90 10.73
C LYS A 55 13.65 1.48 10.49
N ASP A 56 12.60 1.34 9.69
CA ASP A 56 11.80 0.11 9.64
C ASP A 56 12.18 -0.79 8.46
N PHE A 57 13.03 -0.32 7.53
CA PHE A 57 13.50 -1.12 6.38
C PHE A 57 14.91 -1.70 6.58
N GLU A 58 15.36 -1.79 7.83
CA GLU A 58 16.59 -2.50 8.16
C GLU A 58 16.46 -4.02 7.92
N ASN A 59 17.58 -4.76 7.99
CA ASN A 59 17.71 -6.10 7.41
C ASN A 59 16.86 -7.23 8.03
N SER A 60 16.09 -6.96 9.09
CA SER A 60 15.10 -7.89 9.66
C SER A 60 13.69 -7.42 9.30
N LEU A 61 12.97 -8.21 8.51
CA LEU A 61 11.56 -7.99 8.15
C LEU A 61 10.59 -8.41 9.27
N ASP A 62 11.08 -8.54 10.51
CA ASP A 62 10.26 -8.93 11.65
C ASP A 62 9.51 -7.68 12.13
N ILE A 63 8.35 -7.46 11.53
CA ILE A 63 7.39 -6.44 11.97
C ILE A 63 6.62 -7.05 13.14
N ASP A 64 6.67 -6.41 14.30
CA ASP A 64 5.89 -6.82 15.45
C ASP A 64 4.40 -6.50 15.21
N SER A 65 3.50 -7.37 15.65
CA SER A 65 2.06 -7.14 15.54
C SER A 65 1.64 -5.85 16.25
N ASP A 66 2.35 -5.46 17.30
CA ASP A 66 2.07 -4.24 18.06
C ASP A 66 2.34 -2.95 17.26
N GLN A 67 3.07 -3.05 16.14
CA GLN A 67 3.30 -1.94 15.22
C GLN A 67 2.18 -1.78 14.18
N ILE A 68 1.26 -2.75 14.09
CA ILE A 68 0.17 -2.77 13.13
C ILE A 68 -1.09 -2.22 13.79
N GLN A 69 -1.56 -1.07 13.33
CA GLN A 69 -2.83 -0.50 13.73
C GLN A 69 -3.94 -1.19 12.97
N SER A 70 -4.89 -1.79 13.70
CA SER A 70 -6.02 -2.49 13.09
C SER A 70 -7.32 -1.83 13.51
N PHE A 71 -8.14 -1.45 12.53
CA PHE A 71 -9.46 -0.87 12.76
C PHE A 71 -10.50 -1.83 12.22
N TRP A 72 -11.44 -2.25 13.07
CA TRP A 72 -12.45 -3.24 12.73
C TRP A 72 -13.84 -2.79 13.16
N LEU A 73 -14.81 -2.90 12.27
CA LEU A 73 -16.18 -2.38 12.45
C LEU A 73 -16.84 -2.81 13.77
N TRP A 74 -16.58 -4.02 14.25
CA TRP A 74 -17.13 -4.52 15.52
C TRP A 74 -16.56 -3.84 16.78
N ASN A 75 -15.51 -3.02 16.63
CA ASN A 75 -14.97 -2.16 17.68
C ASN A 75 -15.52 -0.72 17.63
N TYR A 76 -16.48 -0.45 16.73
CA TYR A 76 -17.02 0.88 16.48
C TYR A 76 -18.55 0.88 16.49
N ASP A 77 -19.14 2.00 16.88
CA ASP A 77 -20.60 2.18 16.88
C ASP A 77 -21.19 2.25 15.47
N SER A 78 -20.37 2.61 14.46
CA SER A 78 -20.81 2.73 13.08
C SER A 78 -19.65 2.67 12.08
N GLU A 79 -19.97 2.40 10.81
CA GLU A 79 -19.02 2.50 9.70
C GLU A 79 -18.43 3.92 9.56
N LYS A 80 -19.23 4.96 9.86
CA LYS A 80 -18.75 6.35 9.87
C LYS A 80 -17.68 6.56 10.94
N ALA A 81 -17.89 6.03 12.14
CA ALA A 81 -16.91 6.14 13.24
C ALA A 81 -15.60 5.42 12.90
N LEU A 82 -15.68 4.20 12.36
CA LEU A 82 -14.53 3.47 11.83
C LEU A 82 -13.76 4.29 10.78
N LEU A 83 -14.49 4.87 9.83
CA LEU A 83 -13.90 5.66 8.74
C LEU A 83 -13.22 6.94 9.25
N ILE A 84 -13.75 7.59 10.29
CA ILE A 84 -13.14 8.76 10.91
C ILE A 84 -11.75 8.43 11.46
N ASP A 85 -11.57 7.29 12.11
CA ASP A 85 -10.25 6.90 12.66
C ASP A 85 -9.25 6.55 11.56
N ILE A 86 -9.69 5.83 10.52
CA ILE A 86 -8.87 5.60 9.32
C ILE A 86 -8.46 6.93 8.69
N PHE A 87 -9.40 7.86 8.54
CA PHE A 87 -9.13 9.19 7.99
C PHE A 87 -8.13 9.98 8.84
N ASN A 88 -8.30 9.96 10.16
CA ASN A 88 -7.40 10.64 11.09
C ASN A 88 -5.98 10.08 11.01
N LEU A 89 -5.83 8.75 10.90
CA LEU A 89 -4.52 8.12 10.68
C LEU A 89 -3.87 8.63 9.38
N LEU A 90 -4.60 8.56 8.25
CA LEU A 90 -4.09 9.02 6.95
C LEU A 90 -3.69 10.50 7.00
N LYS A 91 -4.53 11.33 7.62
CA LYS A 91 -4.33 12.77 7.75
C LYS A 91 -3.10 13.09 8.58
N GLN A 92 -2.95 12.45 9.75
CA GLN A 92 -1.79 12.64 10.62
C GLN A 92 -0.50 12.28 9.89
N VAL A 93 -0.47 11.13 9.21
CA VAL A 93 0.73 10.68 8.50
C VAL A 93 1.10 11.60 7.32
N SER A 94 0.09 12.12 6.60
CA SER A 94 0.32 13.13 5.55
C SER A 94 0.93 14.41 6.13
N GLN A 95 0.39 14.89 7.26
CA GLN A 95 0.87 16.09 7.94
C GLN A 95 2.31 15.92 8.43
N ASP A 96 2.65 14.78 9.05
CA ASP A 96 3.99 14.47 9.52
C ASP A 96 5.02 14.47 8.37
N ALA A 97 4.69 13.80 7.26
CA ALA A 97 5.58 13.72 6.10
C ALA A 97 5.84 15.10 5.47
N LYS A 98 4.82 15.95 5.42
CA LYS A 98 4.93 17.33 4.94
C LYS A 98 5.74 18.19 5.90
N ALA A 99 5.44 18.14 7.20
CA ALA A 99 6.08 18.98 8.21
C ALA A 99 7.60 18.76 8.24
N GLY A 100 8.06 17.51 8.18
CA GLY A 100 9.48 17.20 8.21
C GLY A 100 10.27 17.52 6.92
N ASN A 101 9.59 17.93 5.85
CA ASN A 101 10.21 18.20 4.54
C ASN A 101 9.72 19.52 3.90
N ASP A 102 9.25 20.47 4.70
CA ASP A 102 8.66 21.76 4.28
C ASP A 102 7.62 21.63 3.16
N GLY A 103 6.77 20.60 3.23
CA GLY A 103 5.72 20.33 2.25
C GLY A 103 6.21 19.79 0.90
N ARG A 104 7.50 19.46 0.74
CA ARG A 104 8.06 18.96 -0.52
C ARG A 104 7.94 17.45 -0.69
N VAL A 105 7.65 16.73 0.39
CA VAL A 105 7.49 15.26 0.38
C VAL A 105 6.07 14.90 0.79
N SER A 106 5.49 14.00 0.01
CA SER A 106 4.19 13.38 0.25
C SER A 106 4.38 12.06 0.99
N ALA A 107 3.45 11.74 1.90
CA ALA A 107 3.32 10.38 2.41
C ALA A 107 3.01 9.41 1.26
N THR A 108 3.42 8.14 1.40
CA THR A 108 3.16 7.11 0.38
C THR A 108 2.18 6.08 0.89
N LEU A 109 1.14 5.77 0.13
CA LEU A 109 0.24 4.64 0.35
C LEU A 109 0.79 3.42 -0.41
N CYS A 110 0.86 2.28 0.25
CA CYS A 110 1.42 1.05 -0.29
C CYS A 110 0.51 -0.13 0.02
N GLY A 111 0.32 -1.02 -0.95
CA GLY A 111 -0.52 -2.20 -0.78
C GLY A 111 -0.66 -2.99 -2.08
N ILE A 112 -1.53 -4.00 -2.10
CA ILE A 112 -1.76 -4.86 -3.27
C ILE A 112 -3.15 -4.60 -3.82
N GLY A 113 -3.26 -4.06 -5.03
CA GLY A 113 -4.54 -3.76 -5.69
C GLY A 113 -5.18 -2.43 -5.28
N ILE A 114 -4.57 -1.72 -4.33
CA ILE A 114 -5.13 -0.55 -3.64
C ILE A 114 -5.53 0.61 -4.55
N ILE A 115 -4.94 0.74 -5.75
CA ILE A 115 -5.31 1.81 -6.70
C ILE A 115 -6.73 1.60 -7.22
N SER A 116 -7.15 0.34 -7.34
CA SER A 116 -8.46 -0.04 -7.90
C SER A 116 -9.49 -0.44 -6.85
N SER A 117 -9.06 -0.68 -5.61
CA SER A 117 -9.93 -1.05 -4.49
C SER A 117 -9.88 0.01 -3.38
N ASP A 118 -8.89 -0.09 -2.51
CA ASP A 118 -8.89 0.50 -1.18
C ASP A 118 -8.96 2.02 -1.22
N ILE A 119 -8.13 2.65 -2.08
CA ILE A 119 -8.06 4.11 -2.17
C ILE A 119 -9.39 4.68 -2.72
N PRO A 120 -9.88 4.27 -3.92
CA PRO A 120 -11.19 4.72 -4.39
C PRO A 120 -12.31 4.56 -3.35
N VAL A 121 -12.34 3.41 -2.65
CA VAL A 121 -13.36 3.14 -1.64
C VAL A 121 -13.26 4.09 -0.46
N ILE A 122 -12.08 4.31 0.12
CA ILE A 122 -11.90 5.27 1.22
C ILE A 122 -12.44 6.64 0.79
N PHE A 123 -12.00 7.16 -0.36
CA PHE A 123 -12.37 8.50 -0.79
C PHE A 123 -13.86 8.63 -1.14
N ASP A 124 -14.47 7.59 -1.71
CA ASP A 124 -15.93 7.57 -1.95
C ASP A 124 -16.71 7.53 -0.64
N LEU A 125 -16.28 6.73 0.34
CA LEU A 125 -16.91 6.68 1.65
C LEU A 125 -16.76 8.01 2.41
N LEU A 126 -15.61 8.68 2.33
CA LEU A 126 -15.41 10.00 2.95
C LEU A 126 -16.40 11.03 2.43
N LYS A 127 -16.67 11.01 1.12
CA LYS A 127 -17.69 11.87 0.50
C LYS A 127 -19.10 11.46 0.92
N ARG A 128 -19.41 10.16 0.85
CA ARG A 128 -20.73 9.61 1.19
C ARG A 128 -21.14 9.91 2.63
N TYR A 129 -20.20 9.87 3.56
CA TYR A 129 -20.43 10.20 4.98
C TYR A 129 -20.27 11.69 5.31
N GLU A 130 -20.10 12.53 4.29
CA GLU A 130 -19.94 14.00 4.40
C GLU A 130 -18.76 14.40 5.32
N LEU A 131 -17.71 13.58 5.32
CA LEU A 131 -16.46 13.89 6.01
C LEU A 131 -15.55 14.80 5.18
N LEU A 132 -15.69 14.74 3.85
CA LEU A 132 -15.04 15.65 2.90
C LEU A 132 -16.00 16.00 1.77
N SER A 133 -15.94 17.25 1.32
CA SER A 133 -16.49 17.65 0.02
C SER A 133 -15.68 17.04 -1.13
N ASN A 134 -16.21 17.10 -2.37
CA ASN A 134 -15.49 16.65 -3.56
C ASN A 134 -14.14 17.36 -3.74
N ALA A 135 -14.08 18.66 -3.45
CA ALA A 135 -12.84 19.44 -3.56
C ALA A 135 -11.83 19.01 -2.51
N GLU A 136 -12.24 18.86 -1.25
CA GLU A 136 -11.37 18.41 -0.16
C GLU A 136 -10.88 16.99 -0.38
N ALA A 137 -11.74 16.08 -0.86
CA ALA A 137 -11.37 14.72 -1.22
C ALA A 137 -10.29 14.70 -2.30
N PHE A 138 -10.45 15.51 -3.36
CA PHE A 138 -9.44 15.65 -4.41
C PHE A 138 -8.11 16.16 -3.84
N TYR A 139 -8.12 17.27 -3.10
CA TYR A 139 -6.89 17.82 -2.52
C TYR A 139 -6.21 16.83 -1.58
N PHE A 140 -6.97 16.20 -0.68
CA PHE A 140 -6.45 15.22 0.25
C PHE A 140 -5.83 14.01 -0.47
N GLN A 141 -6.47 13.51 -1.52
CA GLN A 141 -5.93 12.42 -2.34
C GLN A 141 -4.58 12.78 -2.97
N THR A 142 -4.41 14.02 -3.43
CA THR A 142 -3.15 14.47 -4.05
C THR A 142 -1.99 14.64 -3.06
N GLU A 143 -2.27 14.63 -1.76
CA GLU A 143 -1.23 14.68 -0.73
C GLU A 143 -0.40 13.40 -0.68
N PHE A 144 -0.89 12.31 -1.27
CA PHE A 144 -0.25 11.01 -1.25
C PHE A 144 0.43 10.68 -2.58
N ARG A 145 1.48 9.87 -2.49
CA ARG A 145 1.95 9.02 -3.59
C ARG A 145 1.44 7.60 -3.38
N VAL A 146 1.29 6.83 -4.44
CA VAL A 146 0.73 5.48 -4.35
C VAL A 146 1.66 4.47 -5.00
N ILE A 147 2.00 3.42 -4.26
CA ILE A 147 2.71 2.24 -4.74
C ILE A 147 1.75 1.06 -4.67
N ASP A 148 1.25 0.65 -5.82
CA ASP A 148 0.51 -0.60 -5.93
C ASP A 148 1.45 -1.74 -6.31
N VAL A 149 1.70 -2.62 -5.34
CA VAL A 149 2.63 -3.74 -5.50
C VAL A 149 2.10 -4.75 -6.52
N SER A 150 0.79 -4.80 -6.78
CA SER A 150 0.23 -5.67 -7.84
C SER A 150 0.82 -5.33 -9.21
N ASN A 151 0.99 -4.05 -9.51
CA ASN A 151 1.54 -3.56 -10.78
C ASN A 151 3.02 -3.93 -10.93
N LEU A 152 3.78 -3.95 -9.83
CA LEU A 152 5.19 -4.37 -9.83
C LEU A 152 5.33 -5.90 -9.89
N ALA A 153 4.37 -6.64 -9.33
CA ALA A 153 4.41 -8.08 -9.24
C ALA A 153 4.10 -8.77 -10.59
N ILE A 154 3.17 -8.25 -11.38
CA ILE A 154 2.76 -8.81 -12.68
C ILE A 154 3.96 -9.21 -13.59
N PRO A 155 4.91 -8.31 -13.92
CA PRO A 155 6.02 -8.68 -14.81
C PRO A 155 7.01 -9.65 -14.16
N THR A 156 6.95 -9.86 -12.84
CA THR A 156 7.86 -10.76 -12.13
C THR A 156 7.41 -12.21 -12.15
N PHE A 157 6.18 -12.53 -12.59
CA PHE A 157 5.69 -13.91 -12.68
C PHE A 157 5.53 -14.35 -14.14
N ASN A 158 6.00 -15.56 -14.46
CA ASN A 158 5.60 -16.23 -15.70
C ASN A 158 4.12 -16.61 -15.55
N HIS A 159 3.26 -15.89 -16.24
CA HIS A 159 1.82 -16.14 -16.28
C HIS A 159 1.50 -17.04 -17.47
N SER A 160 0.81 -18.16 -17.23
CA SER A 160 0.24 -19.03 -18.27
C SER A 160 -1.26 -18.79 -18.49
N SER A 161 -1.84 -17.78 -17.84
CA SER A 161 -3.27 -17.45 -17.86
C SER A 161 -3.55 -16.14 -18.58
N MET A 162 -4.72 -16.02 -19.23
CA MET A 162 -5.18 -14.82 -19.96
C MET A 162 -5.26 -13.54 -19.12
N PHE A 163 -5.33 -13.62 -17.79
CA PHE A 163 -5.28 -12.47 -16.89
C PHE A 163 -4.02 -12.49 -16.04
N ALA A 164 -3.30 -11.37 -16.03
CA ALA A 164 -2.16 -11.12 -15.17
C ALA A 164 -2.63 -10.59 -13.80
N TYR A 165 -3.22 -11.46 -12.99
CA TYR A 165 -3.44 -11.14 -11.58
C TYR A 165 -2.19 -11.56 -10.80
N PRO A 166 -1.66 -10.76 -9.85
CA PRO A 166 -0.56 -11.20 -9.01
C PRO A 166 -0.93 -12.51 -8.31
N LYS A 167 -0.04 -13.51 -8.35
CA LYS A 167 -0.25 -14.74 -7.57
C LYS A 167 -0.41 -14.35 -6.09
N THR A 168 -1.26 -15.08 -5.34
CA THR A 168 -1.57 -14.90 -3.90
C THR A 168 -0.50 -14.15 -3.09
N LYS A 169 -0.88 -13.21 -2.19
CA LYS A 169 0.02 -12.36 -1.34
C LYS A 169 1.35 -13.05 -0.95
N LYS A 170 1.28 -14.29 -0.44
CA LYS A 170 2.43 -15.13 -0.07
C LYS A 170 3.47 -15.36 -1.18
N ARG A 171 3.05 -15.58 -2.43
CA ARG A 171 3.94 -15.82 -3.59
C ARG A 171 4.61 -14.54 -4.10
N SER A 172 3.90 -13.41 -4.07
CA SER A 172 4.44 -12.08 -4.42
C SER A 172 5.60 -11.69 -3.52
N LEU A 173 5.45 -11.87 -2.20
CA LEU A 173 6.50 -11.59 -1.22
C LEU A 173 7.73 -12.49 -1.38
N VAL A 174 7.51 -13.80 -1.59
CA VAL A 174 8.59 -14.79 -1.73
C VAL A 174 9.50 -14.49 -2.93
N LYS A 175 8.96 -14.07 -4.08
CA LYS A 175 9.79 -13.85 -5.28
C LYS A 175 10.62 -12.56 -5.23
N VAL A 176 10.06 -11.50 -4.64
CA VAL A 176 10.80 -10.25 -4.37
C VAL A 176 11.95 -10.52 -3.39
N HIS A 177 11.68 -11.28 -2.32
CA HIS A 177 12.70 -11.67 -1.33
C HIS A 177 13.78 -12.60 -1.91
N ILE A 178 13.41 -13.59 -2.74
CA ILE A 178 14.37 -14.49 -3.42
C ILE A 178 15.26 -13.70 -4.38
N ARG A 179 14.73 -12.73 -5.12
CA ARG A 179 15.56 -11.88 -6.00
C ARG A 179 16.53 -11.00 -5.21
N GLN A 180 16.13 -10.46 -4.05
CA GLN A 180 17.04 -9.69 -3.18
C GLN A 180 18.13 -10.58 -2.57
N LYS A 181 17.82 -11.81 -2.16
CA LYS A 181 18.83 -12.78 -1.72
C LYS A 181 19.81 -13.15 -2.84
N ASN A 182 19.33 -13.34 -4.07
CA ASN A 182 20.20 -13.67 -5.20
C ASN A 182 21.09 -12.49 -5.64
N LEU A 183 20.63 -11.24 -5.49
CA LEU A 183 21.46 -10.05 -5.71
C LEU A 183 22.55 -9.89 -4.63
N ARG A 184 22.24 -10.21 -3.36
CA ARG A 184 23.23 -10.20 -2.26
C ARG A 184 24.21 -11.38 -2.33
N VAL A 185 23.79 -12.54 -2.84
CA VAL A 185 24.70 -13.68 -3.11
C VAL A 185 25.60 -13.38 -4.31
N ALA A 186 25.10 -12.69 -5.34
CA ALA A 186 25.93 -12.22 -6.46
C ALA A 186 26.94 -11.13 -6.07
N GLN A 187 26.69 -10.37 -4.99
CA GLN A 187 27.66 -9.43 -4.42
C GLN A 187 28.61 -10.05 -3.37
N ARG A 188 28.27 -11.21 -2.79
CA ARG A 188 29.11 -11.93 -1.82
C ARG A 188 30.00 -13.02 -2.42
N PHE A 189 29.73 -13.48 -3.64
CA PHE A 189 30.68 -14.27 -4.41
C PHE A 189 31.35 -13.36 -5.44
N GLY A 190 32.57 -12.93 -5.14
CA GLY A 190 33.47 -12.36 -6.14
C GLY A 190 33.67 -13.37 -7.27
N ILE A 191 32.92 -13.24 -8.35
CA ILE A 191 33.20 -13.91 -9.62
C ILE A 191 33.52 -12.83 -10.63
N CYS A 192 34.79 -12.42 -10.53
CA CYS A 192 35.73 -12.31 -11.63
C CYS A 192 35.11 -12.09 -13.01
N MET A 193 35.22 -10.84 -13.50
CA MET A 193 35.52 -10.65 -14.91
C MET A 193 36.81 -11.41 -15.25
N LYS A 194 36.72 -12.52 -15.98
CA LYS A 194 37.80 -12.98 -16.86
C LYS A 194 37.22 -13.62 -18.13
N LYS A 195 37.65 -13.04 -19.25
CA LYS A 195 37.54 -13.52 -20.64
C LYS A 195 37.96 -14.99 -20.75
N SER A 196 37.30 -15.74 -21.63
CA SER A 196 37.92 -16.45 -22.77
C SER A 196 36.90 -17.33 -23.51
N SER A 197 36.52 -16.88 -24.71
CA SER A 197 36.54 -17.62 -25.99
C SER A 197 36.47 -19.16 -26.02
N ILE A 198 35.61 -19.71 -26.90
CA ILE A 198 35.92 -20.64 -28.03
C ILE A 198 34.75 -21.64 -28.32
N THR A 199 34.20 -21.48 -29.53
CA THR A 199 33.58 -22.42 -30.50
C THR A 199 32.59 -23.52 -30.07
N LYS A 200 31.48 -23.59 -30.82
CA LYS A 200 31.41 -24.47 -32.01
C LYS A 200 30.86 -23.68 -33.18
#